data_AF-A0AAW1HXC1-F1
#
_entry.id   AF-A0AAW1HXC1-F1
#
_cell.length_a   1.000
_cell.length_b   1.000
_cell.length_c   1.000
_cell.angle_alpha   90.00
_cell.angle_beta   90.00
_cell.angle_gamma   90.00
#
_symmetry.space_group_name_H-M   'P 1'
#
loop_
_entity.id
_entity.type
_entity.pdbx_description
1 polymer ?
#
loop_
_entity_poly.entity_id
_entity_poly.type
_entity_poly.pdbx_seq_one_letter_code
_entity_poly.pdbx_strand_id
1 'polypeptide(L)'
;MAYFYMVCSWGGYTFIINLIPMHVLLCIVTGRYSHRLYIAYAPLIVLGTLLAALVPVVGFNAVLTSEHFASFLVFIILHVVAFVYYIKGTLSPQMFKVAVTLVVSIGRAVCFAVAAVLVALVASSPTMGWSGRSLSLLDPTYASKYIPIIASVSEHQPPTWPSYFMDINVLAFLVPAGIVSCFLPLSDANSFVILYIVTSVYFSGVMVRLMLVFAPAACILSGIALSEAFDVFARSIKFQLPSIFRYFRK
;
A
#
# COMPACT_ATOMS: atom_id res chain seq x y z
N MET A 1 11.58 -9.32 10.48
CA MET A 1 11.03 -10.01 11.67
C MET A 1 9.55 -9.72 11.91
N ALA A 2 9.12 -8.45 12.06
CA ALA A 2 7.69 -8.14 12.26
C ALA A 2 6.77 -8.71 11.17
N TYR A 3 7.19 -8.65 9.90
CA TYR A 3 6.45 -9.27 8.79
C TYR A 3 6.32 -10.80 8.97
N PHE A 4 7.38 -11.50 9.38
CA PHE A 4 7.32 -12.94 9.63
C PHE A 4 6.32 -13.29 10.75
N TYR A 5 6.32 -12.53 11.85
CA TYR A 5 5.32 -12.68 12.90
C TYR A 5 3.89 -12.48 12.39
N MET A 6 3.70 -11.55 11.46
CA MET A 6 2.41 -11.34 10.81
C MET A 6 1.99 -12.54 9.96
N VAL A 7 2.90 -13.10 9.16
CA VAL A 7 2.63 -14.30 8.34
C VAL A 7 2.21 -15.47 9.23
N CYS A 8 2.83 -15.64 10.39
CA CYS A 8 2.48 -16.69 11.34
C CYS A 8 1.13 -16.46 12.06
N SER A 9 0.73 -15.20 12.26
CA SER A 9 -0.45 -14.87 13.08
C SER A 9 -1.73 -14.71 12.26
N TRP A 10 -1.67 -14.13 11.06
CA TRP A 10 -2.87 -13.86 10.26
C TRP A 10 -2.62 -13.90 8.75
N GLY A 11 -3.56 -14.52 8.01
CA GLY A 11 -3.56 -14.55 6.54
C GLY A 11 -3.63 -13.18 5.85
N GLY A 12 -3.85 -12.09 6.59
CA GLY A 12 -3.76 -10.73 6.06
C GLY A 12 -2.35 -10.28 5.68
N TYR A 13 -1.33 -11.11 5.82
CA TYR A 13 0.02 -10.81 5.32
C TYR A 13 0.04 -10.55 3.80
N THR A 14 -0.86 -11.18 3.02
CA THR A 14 -1.04 -10.90 1.58
C THR A 14 -1.42 -9.45 1.31
N PHE A 15 -2.16 -8.80 2.23
CA PHE A 15 -2.49 -7.38 2.08
C PHE A 15 -1.24 -6.51 2.24
N ILE A 16 -0.42 -6.78 3.26
CA ILE A 16 0.81 -6.03 3.53
C ILE A 16 1.81 -6.16 2.39
N ILE A 17 2.04 -7.40 1.92
CA ILE A 17 3.04 -7.66 0.88
C ILE A 17 2.67 -7.05 -0.47
N ASN A 18 1.38 -6.70 -0.69
CA ASN A 18 0.89 -5.99 -1.87
C ASN A 18 0.82 -4.47 -1.67
N LEU A 19 0.52 -4.00 -0.46
CA LEU A 19 0.44 -2.57 -0.15
C LEU A 19 1.81 -1.89 -0.24
N ILE A 20 2.86 -2.53 0.28
CA ILE A 20 4.23 -2.01 0.28
C ILE A 20 4.77 -1.79 -1.16
N PRO A 21 4.73 -2.78 -2.08
CA PRO A 21 5.13 -2.56 -3.47
C PRO A 21 4.30 -1.48 -4.17
N MET A 22 3.00 -1.40 -3.90
CA MET A 22 2.18 -0.32 -4.47
C MET A 22 2.67 1.06 -4.04
N HIS A 23 3.05 1.22 -2.76
CA HIS A 23 3.67 2.46 -2.28
C HIS A 23 5.03 2.74 -2.93
N VAL A 24 5.90 1.73 -3.05
CA VAL A 24 7.19 1.88 -3.73
C VAL A 24 7.01 2.28 -5.20
N LEU A 25 6.05 1.66 -5.90
CA LEU A 25 5.70 2.00 -7.27
C LEU A 25 5.21 3.45 -7.36
N LEU A 26 4.35 3.89 -6.44
CA LEU A 26 3.89 5.28 -6.37
C LEU A 26 5.06 6.25 -6.18
N CYS A 27 6.02 5.94 -5.31
CA CYS A 27 7.23 6.75 -5.11
C CYS A 27 8.09 6.82 -6.38
N ILE A 28 8.20 5.73 -7.14
CA ILE A 28 8.92 5.71 -8.43
C ILE A 28 8.18 6.57 -9.48
N VAL A 29 6.87 6.42 -9.61
CA VAL A 29 6.04 7.17 -10.58
C VAL A 29 6.01 8.67 -10.29
N THR A 30 5.97 9.05 -9.01
CA THR A 30 6.06 10.45 -8.56
C THR A 30 7.48 11.03 -8.65
N GLY A 31 8.47 10.24 -9.11
CA GLY A 31 9.86 10.67 -9.30
C GLY A 31 10.66 10.83 -8.00
N ARG A 32 10.11 10.38 -6.86
CA ARG A 32 10.73 10.50 -5.52
C ARG A 32 11.53 9.25 -5.17
N TYR A 33 12.39 8.82 -6.09
CA TYR A 33 13.29 7.71 -5.82
C TYR A 33 14.42 8.16 -4.87
N SER A 34 14.68 7.36 -3.83
CA SER A 34 15.77 7.58 -2.87
C SER A 34 16.50 6.27 -2.58
N HIS A 35 17.81 6.33 -2.33
CA HIS A 35 18.60 5.17 -1.90
C HIS A 35 18.06 4.53 -0.62
N ARG A 36 17.42 5.33 0.26
CA ARG A 36 16.77 4.83 1.47
C ARG A 36 15.60 3.90 1.16
N LEU A 37 14.83 4.19 0.12
CA LEU A 37 13.71 3.35 -0.34
C LEU A 37 14.22 1.99 -0.82
N TYR A 38 15.34 1.98 -1.55
CA TYR A 38 15.95 0.75 -2.05
C TYR A 38 16.45 -0.15 -0.90
N ILE A 39 17.22 0.43 0.02
CA ILE A 39 17.78 -0.29 1.16
C ILE A 39 16.68 -0.81 2.10
N ALA A 40 15.54 -0.13 2.19
CA ALA A 40 14.41 -0.61 2.98
C ALA A 40 13.64 -1.76 2.30
N TYR A 41 13.36 -1.63 0.99
CA TYR A 41 12.48 -2.56 0.28
C TYR A 41 13.17 -3.86 -0.15
N ALA A 42 14.41 -3.79 -0.65
CA ALA A 42 15.11 -4.97 -1.16
C ALA A 42 15.27 -6.10 -0.12
N PRO A 43 15.81 -5.85 1.10
CA PRO A 43 15.92 -6.89 2.11
C PRO A 43 14.55 -7.33 2.65
N LEU A 44 13.54 -6.45 2.65
CA LEU A 44 12.18 -6.81 3.07
C LEU A 44 11.59 -7.92 2.19
N ILE A 45 11.72 -7.81 0.87
CA ILE A 45 11.20 -8.83 -0.05
C ILE A 45 12.01 -10.11 0.06
N VAL A 46 13.35 -10.04 0.03
CA VAL A 46 14.21 -11.23 0.07
C VAL A 46 14.06 -11.98 1.39
N LEU A 47 14.23 -11.29 2.54
CA LEU A 47 14.11 -11.92 3.85
C LEU A 47 12.66 -12.25 4.18
N GLY A 48 11.70 -11.41 3.79
CA GLY A 48 10.28 -11.62 4.05
C GLY A 48 9.74 -12.86 3.34
N THR A 49 10.11 -13.07 2.08
CA THR A 49 9.70 -14.25 1.30
C THR A 49 10.39 -15.53 1.81
N LEU A 50 11.68 -15.47 2.12
CA LEU A 50 12.41 -16.61 2.70
C LEU A 50 11.82 -17.02 4.05
N LEU A 51 11.52 -16.05 4.92
CA LEU A 51 10.89 -16.33 6.22
C LEU A 51 9.45 -16.81 6.06
N ALA A 52 8.68 -16.28 5.10
CA ALA A 52 7.32 -16.74 4.84
C ALA A 52 7.30 -18.21 4.36
N ALA A 53 8.28 -18.62 3.56
CA ALA A 53 8.41 -19.99 3.09
C ALA A 53 8.69 -21.02 4.20
N LEU A 54 9.20 -20.57 5.36
CA LEU A 54 9.42 -21.44 6.53
C LEU A 54 8.11 -21.83 7.24
N VAL A 55 7.02 -21.09 7.04
CA VAL A 55 5.74 -21.37 7.68
C VAL A 55 5.09 -22.57 6.98
N PRO A 56 4.84 -23.71 7.66
CA PRO A 56 4.39 -24.95 7.00
C PRO A 56 3.07 -24.81 6.23
N VAL A 57 2.17 -23.92 6.69
CA VAL A 57 0.88 -23.65 6.05
C VAL A 57 1.04 -22.87 4.74
N VAL A 58 2.10 -22.07 4.62
CA VAL A 58 2.40 -21.27 3.43
C VAL A 58 3.35 -22.03 2.50
N GLY A 59 4.43 -22.60 3.04
CA GLY A 59 5.41 -23.38 2.29
C GLY A 59 5.88 -22.66 1.01
N PHE A 60 5.98 -23.40 -0.09
CA PHE A 60 6.35 -22.85 -1.40
C PHE A 60 5.21 -22.06 -2.09
N ASN A 61 4.01 -22.00 -1.51
CA ASN A 61 2.94 -21.16 -2.04
C ASN A 61 3.33 -19.67 -1.97
N ALA A 62 4.25 -19.28 -1.08
CA ALA A 62 4.80 -17.92 -1.06
C ALA A 62 5.47 -17.49 -2.39
N VAL A 63 5.97 -18.45 -3.18
CA VAL A 63 6.64 -18.18 -4.48
C VAL A 63 5.74 -18.54 -5.65
N LEU A 64 4.92 -19.59 -5.52
CA LEU A 64 4.10 -20.12 -6.61
C LEU A 64 2.74 -19.41 -6.77
N THR A 65 2.23 -18.74 -5.74
CA THR A 65 0.95 -18.03 -5.84
C THR A 65 1.12 -16.67 -6.49
N SER A 66 0.12 -16.28 -7.30
CA SER A 66 0.11 -14.97 -7.97
C SER A 66 0.02 -13.78 -6.99
N GLU A 67 -0.36 -14.03 -5.74
CA GLU A 67 -0.56 -13.02 -4.71
C GLU A 67 0.72 -12.29 -4.31
N HIS A 68 1.88 -12.94 -4.44
CA HIS A 68 3.20 -12.35 -4.18
C HIS A 68 3.86 -11.79 -5.44
N PHE A 69 3.24 -12.00 -6.60
CA PHE A 69 3.87 -11.71 -7.87
C PHE A 69 4.07 -10.21 -8.09
N ALA A 70 3.13 -9.37 -7.63
CA ALA A 70 3.27 -7.92 -7.67
C ALA A 70 4.52 -7.42 -6.93
N SER A 71 4.85 -8.05 -5.79
CA SER A 71 6.02 -7.71 -4.98
C SER A 71 7.33 -8.06 -5.70
N PHE A 72 7.39 -9.23 -6.36
CA PHE A 72 8.56 -9.60 -7.17
C PHE A 72 8.72 -8.70 -8.41
N LEU A 73 7.62 -8.32 -9.07
CA LEU A 73 7.66 -7.40 -10.20
C LEU A 73 8.24 -6.04 -9.80
N VAL A 74 7.72 -5.44 -8.72
CA VAL A 74 8.21 -4.15 -8.23
C VAL A 74 9.66 -4.24 -7.75
N PHE A 75 10.08 -5.37 -7.18
CA PHE A 75 11.48 -5.62 -6.83
C PHE A 75 12.41 -5.58 -8.05
N ILE A 76 12.01 -6.17 -9.18
CA ILE A 76 12.77 -6.13 -10.43
C ILE A 76 12.83 -4.69 -10.97
N ILE A 77 11.69 -3.99 -11.01
CA ILE A 77 11.62 -2.59 -11.47
C ILE A 77 12.56 -1.71 -10.62
N LEU A 78 12.54 -1.88 -9.30
CA LEU A 78 13.38 -1.13 -8.39
C LEU A 78 14.88 -1.36 -8.65
N HIS A 79 15.31 -2.60 -8.94
CA HIS A 79 16.70 -2.90 -9.30
C HIS A 79 17.13 -2.21 -10.59
N VAL A 80 16.25 -2.21 -11.61
CA VAL A 80 16.51 -1.52 -12.88
C VAL A 80 16.64 -0.01 -12.65
N VAL A 81 15.74 0.59 -11.88
CA VAL A 81 15.79 2.02 -11.55
C VAL A 81 17.08 2.34 -10.78
N ALA A 82 17.43 1.56 -9.76
CA ALA A 82 18.64 1.75 -8.98
C ALA A 82 19.91 1.70 -9.87
N PHE A 83 19.96 0.75 -10.79
CA PHE A 83 21.07 0.61 -11.74
C PHE A 83 21.18 1.81 -12.70
N VAL A 84 20.06 2.32 -13.21
CA VAL A 84 20.02 3.54 -14.04
C VAL A 84 20.57 4.75 -13.27
N TYR A 85 20.16 4.93 -12.01
CA TYR A 85 20.66 6.02 -11.16
C TYR A 85 22.15 5.87 -10.83
N TYR A 86 22.65 4.64 -10.67
CA TYR A 86 24.07 4.38 -10.46
C TYR A 86 24.93 4.75 -11.69
N ILE A 87 24.48 4.36 -12.89
CA ILE A 87 25.14 4.74 -14.15
C ILE A 87 25.13 6.26 -14.33
N LYS A 88 24.03 6.93 -13.97
CA LYS A 88 23.93 8.40 -13.98
C LYS A 88 24.99 9.09 -13.14
N GLY A 89 25.32 8.52 -11.98
CA GLY A 89 26.32 9.08 -11.08
C GLY A 89 27.76 8.93 -11.57
N THR A 90 28.02 7.99 -12.48
CA THR A 90 29.37 7.58 -12.88
C THR A 90 29.78 8.10 -14.27
N LEU A 91 28.83 8.42 -15.16
CA LEU A 91 29.11 8.80 -16.56
C LEU A 91 28.97 10.30 -16.86
N SER A 92 29.84 10.80 -17.75
CA SER A 92 29.78 12.15 -18.34
C SER A 92 28.46 12.43 -19.09
N PRO A 93 27.93 13.67 -19.06
CA PRO A 93 26.60 14.04 -19.59
C PRO A 93 26.38 13.74 -21.08
N GLN A 94 27.45 13.64 -21.87
CA GLN A 94 27.36 13.33 -23.31
C GLN A 94 27.18 11.83 -23.59
N MET A 95 27.87 10.95 -22.84
CA MET A 95 27.67 9.49 -22.90
C MET A 95 26.42 9.04 -22.12
N PHE A 96 25.96 9.86 -21.17
CA PHE A 96 24.77 9.61 -20.37
C PHE A 96 23.50 9.50 -21.22
N LYS A 97 23.32 10.33 -22.26
CA LYS A 97 22.14 10.23 -23.14
C LYS A 97 22.08 8.89 -23.89
N VAL A 98 23.22 8.41 -24.40
CA VAL A 98 23.29 7.13 -25.14
C VAL A 98 23.15 5.95 -24.19
N ALA A 99 23.81 5.99 -23.03
CA ALA A 99 23.71 4.95 -22.00
C ALA A 99 22.31 4.87 -21.38
N VAL A 100 21.64 6.00 -21.15
CA VAL A 100 20.26 6.03 -20.65
C VAL A 100 19.30 5.51 -21.70
N THR A 101 19.42 5.90 -22.97
CA THR A 101 18.55 5.37 -24.02
C THR A 101 18.75 3.85 -24.19
N LEU A 102 19.99 3.35 -24.05
CA LEU A 102 20.29 1.92 -24.10
C LEU A 102 19.77 1.17 -22.86
N VAL A 103 20.01 1.67 -21.64
CA VAL A 103 19.57 1.01 -20.40
C VAL A 103 18.06 1.13 -20.20
N VAL A 104 17.42 2.21 -20.65
CA VAL A 104 15.96 2.34 -20.66
C VAL A 104 15.36 1.47 -21.77
N SER A 105 16.02 1.31 -22.92
CA SER A 105 15.61 0.37 -23.98
C SER A 105 15.69 -1.08 -23.51
N ILE A 106 16.83 -1.49 -22.94
CA ILE A 106 17.05 -2.83 -22.41
C ILE A 106 16.18 -3.06 -21.16
N GLY A 107 16.08 -2.07 -20.27
CA GLY A 107 15.21 -2.12 -19.09
C GLY A 107 13.74 -2.21 -19.45
N ARG A 108 13.29 -1.51 -20.51
CA ARG A 108 11.95 -1.70 -21.09
C ARG A 108 11.81 -3.10 -21.68
N ALA A 109 12.79 -3.60 -22.44
CA ALA A 109 12.74 -4.93 -23.03
C ALA A 109 12.73 -6.05 -21.98
N VAL A 110 13.52 -5.94 -20.92
CA VAL A 110 13.55 -6.89 -19.79
C VAL A 110 12.26 -6.79 -18.98
N CYS A 111 11.76 -5.58 -18.70
CA CYS A 111 10.47 -5.42 -18.03
C CYS A 111 9.32 -6.01 -18.87
N PHE A 112 9.35 -5.81 -20.20
CA PHE A 112 8.37 -6.39 -21.11
C PHE A 112 8.52 -7.90 -21.24
N ALA A 113 9.74 -8.44 -21.24
CA ALA A 113 10.01 -9.87 -21.27
C ALA A 113 9.58 -10.56 -19.96
N VAL A 114 9.89 -9.97 -18.81
CA VAL A 114 9.45 -10.44 -17.49
C VAL A 114 7.93 -10.36 -17.40
N ALA A 115 7.32 -9.23 -17.77
CA ALA A 115 5.86 -9.09 -17.82
C ALA A 115 5.24 -10.11 -18.78
N ALA A 116 5.83 -10.37 -19.95
CA ALA A 116 5.34 -11.36 -20.91
C ALA A 116 5.47 -12.79 -20.40
N VAL A 117 6.59 -13.16 -19.75
CA VAL A 117 6.77 -14.46 -19.09
C VAL A 117 5.73 -14.64 -17.99
N LEU A 118 5.40 -13.57 -17.27
CA LEU A 118 4.43 -13.63 -16.18
C LEU A 118 2.99 -13.64 -16.64
N VAL A 119 2.67 -12.91 -17.70
CA VAL A 119 1.39 -13.03 -18.39
C VAL A 119 1.24 -14.42 -19.00
N ALA A 120 2.29 -15.01 -19.58
CA ALA A 120 2.26 -16.37 -20.10
C ALA A 120 2.08 -17.42 -18.99
N LEU A 121 2.78 -17.26 -17.86
CA LEU A 121 2.64 -18.12 -16.68
C LEU A 121 1.22 -18.04 -16.09
N VAL A 122 0.67 -16.83 -16.00
CA VAL A 122 -0.70 -16.56 -15.52
C VAL A 122 -1.75 -17.11 -16.49
N ALA A 123 -1.56 -16.93 -17.80
CA ALA A 123 -2.47 -17.42 -18.83
C ALA A 123 -2.48 -18.96 -18.97
N SER A 124 -1.38 -19.63 -18.60
CA SER A 124 -1.28 -21.09 -18.63
C SER A 124 -1.96 -21.79 -17.45
N SER A 125 -2.34 -21.06 -16.40
CA SER A 125 -2.98 -21.62 -15.21
C SER A 125 -4.50 -21.51 -15.28
N PRO A 126 -5.29 -22.60 -15.12
CA PRO A 126 -6.75 -22.60 -15.25
C PRO A 126 -7.50 -21.67 -14.28
N THR A 127 -6.83 -21.18 -13.23
CA THR A 127 -7.35 -20.25 -12.21
C THR A 127 -6.64 -18.88 -12.21
N MET A 128 -5.88 -18.55 -13.27
CA MET A 128 -4.99 -17.37 -13.32
C MET A 128 -3.94 -17.35 -12.19
N GLY A 129 -3.74 -18.45 -11.46
CA GLY A 129 -2.84 -18.53 -10.31
C GLY A 129 -3.35 -17.85 -9.03
N TRP A 130 -4.57 -17.30 -9.03
CA TRP A 130 -5.20 -16.66 -7.88
C TRP A 130 -5.97 -17.69 -7.03
N SER A 131 -5.88 -17.57 -5.71
CA SER A 131 -6.77 -18.31 -4.81
C SER A 131 -8.22 -17.84 -5.02
N GLY A 132 -9.20 -18.76 -5.02
CA GLY A 132 -10.62 -18.41 -5.18
C GLY A 132 -11.12 -17.39 -4.16
N ARG A 133 -10.50 -17.36 -2.96
CA ARG A 133 -10.76 -16.35 -1.93
C ARG A 133 -10.22 -14.97 -2.31
N SER A 134 -9.03 -14.89 -2.88
CA SER A 134 -8.40 -13.62 -3.25
C SER A 134 -9.03 -13.02 -4.50
N LEU A 135 -9.44 -13.88 -5.45
CA LEU A 135 -10.22 -13.46 -6.62
C LEU A 135 -11.61 -12.94 -6.21
N SER A 136 -12.26 -13.54 -5.21
CA SER A 136 -13.54 -13.03 -4.69
C SER A 136 -13.44 -11.63 -4.06
N LEU A 137 -12.26 -11.25 -3.57
CA LEU A 137 -12.03 -9.93 -3.01
C LEU A 137 -11.78 -8.85 -4.08
N LEU A 138 -11.32 -9.25 -5.27
CA LEU A 138 -11.16 -8.34 -6.41
C LEU A 138 -12.42 -8.26 -7.26
N ASP A 139 -13.12 -9.38 -7.42
CA ASP A 139 -14.40 -9.46 -8.12
C ASP A 139 -15.44 -10.18 -7.24
N PRO A 140 -16.29 -9.42 -6.52
CA PRO A 140 -17.34 -10.00 -5.69
C PRO A 140 -18.42 -10.72 -6.51
N THR A 141 -18.56 -10.40 -7.80
CA THR A 141 -19.57 -11.02 -8.67
C THR A 141 -19.18 -12.45 -9.05
N TYR A 142 -17.88 -12.75 -9.10
CA TYR A 142 -17.35 -14.09 -9.36
C TYR A 142 -17.74 -15.09 -8.24
N ALA A 143 -17.60 -14.68 -6.98
CA ALA A 143 -17.89 -15.57 -5.85
C ALA A 143 -19.38 -15.87 -5.70
N SER A 144 -20.22 -14.86 -5.91
CA SER A 144 -21.68 -15.02 -5.87
C SER A 144 -22.18 -16.00 -6.95
N LYS A 145 -21.54 -16.01 -8.13
CA LYS A 145 -21.97 -16.83 -9.27
C LYS A 145 -21.38 -18.23 -9.30
N TYR A 146 -20.11 -18.41 -8.93
CA TYR A 146 -19.39 -19.66 -9.15
C TYR A 146 -19.11 -20.46 -7.87
N ILE A 147 -19.18 -19.86 -6.67
CA ILE A 147 -18.93 -20.56 -5.40
C ILE A 147 -19.96 -20.15 -4.33
N PRO A 148 -21.19 -20.69 -4.38
CA PRO A 148 -22.29 -20.28 -3.51
C PRO A 148 -22.00 -20.49 -2.01
N ILE A 149 -21.12 -21.43 -1.66
CA ILE A 149 -20.70 -21.67 -0.27
C ILE A 149 -20.02 -20.43 0.34
N ILE A 150 -19.18 -19.72 -0.42
CA ILE A 150 -18.47 -18.52 0.08
C ILE A 150 -19.46 -17.35 0.21
N ALA A 151 -20.36 -17.20 -0.75
CA ALA A 151 -21.37 -16.14 -0.73
C ALA A 151 -22.43 -16.33 0.38
N SER A 152 -22.64 -17.56 0.85
CA SER A 152 -23.64 -17.86 1.88
C SER A 152 -23.28 -17.38 3.29
N VAL A 153 -22.00 -17.07 3.56
CA VAL A 153 -21.56 -16.60 4.88
C VAL A 153 -21.88 -15.12 5.04
N SER A 154 -22.58 -14.75 6.12
CA SER A 154 -22.95 -13.37 6.41
C SER A 154 -21.75 -12.42 6.49
N GLU A 155 -20.58 -12.90 6.94
CA GLU A 155 -19.33 -12.12 6.99
C GLU A 155 -18.79 -11.71 5.61
N HIS A 156 -19.14 -12.45 4.56
CA HIS A 156 -18.73 -12.18 3.17
C HIS A 156 -19.66 -11.20 2.45
N GLN A 157 -20.73 -10.75 3.12
CA GLN A 157 -21.66 -9.78 2.54
C GLN A 157 -21.07 -8.36 2.55
N PRO A 158 -21.46 -7.53 1.56
CA PRO A 158 -21.04 -6.14 1.52
C PRO A 158 -21.71 -5.34 2.66
N PRO A 159 -20.97 -4.46 3.36
CA PRO A 159 -21.55 -3.59 4.37
C PRO A 159 -22.46 -2.52 3.77
N THR A 160 -23.46 -2.13 4.55
CA THR A 160 -24.31 -0.97 4.23
C THR A 160 -23.77 0.31 4.88
N TRP A 161 -24.15 1.48 4.36
CA TRP A 161 -23.75 2.77 4.95
C TRP A 161 -24.07 2.90 6.46
N PRO A 162 -25.26 2.48 6.96
CA PRO A 162 -25.54 2.51 8.39
C PRO A 162 -24.56 1.67 9.21
N SER A 163 -24.10 0.53 8.70
CA SER A 163 -23.09 -0.29 9.37
C SER A 163 -21.76 0.45 9.54
N TYR A 164 -21.31 1.17 8.50
CA TYR A 164 -20.13 2.04 8.62
C TYR A 164 -20.32 3.11 9.71
N PHE A 165 -21.46 3.80 9.70
CA PHE A 165 -21.70 4.85 10.68
C PHE A 165 -21.75 4.30 12.11
N MET A 166 -22.34 3.12 12.33
CA MET A 166 -22.37 2.48 13.64
C MET A 166 -20.98 2.08 14.15
N ASP A 167 -20.10 1.64 13.26
CA ASP A 167 -18.75 1.18 13.63
C ASP A 167 -17.80 2.34 13.94
N ILE A 168 -17.76 3.38 13.10
CA ILE A 168 -16.79 4.48 13.20
C ILE A 168 -17.36 5.81 13.71
N ASN A 169 -18.69 5.93 13.87
CA ASN A 169 -19.38 7.09 14.43
C ASN A 169 -18.81 8.44 13.90
N VAL A 170 -18.27 9.27 14.81
CA VAL A 170 -17.73 10.59 14.49
C VAL A 170 -16.53 10.54 13.53
N LEU A 171 -15.74 9.46 13.55
CA LEU A 171 -14.57 9.32 12.68
C LEU A 171 -14.96 9.32 11.20
N ALA A 172 -16.18 8.91 10.85
CA ALA A 172 -16.67 8.95 9.47
C ALA A 172 -16.55 10.35 8.84
N PHE A 173 -16.78 11.40 9.63
CA PHE A 173 -16.67 12.77 9.18
C PHE A 173 -15.23 13.32 9.25
N LEU A 174 -14.39 12.79 10.13
CA LEU A 174 -13.00 13.24 10.30
C LEU A 174 -12.04 12.60 9.28
N VAL A 175 -12.32 11.38 8.80
CA VAL A 175 -11.47 10.69 7.83
C VAL A 175 -11.24 11.53 6.56
N PRO A 176 -12.26 12.12 5.90
CA PRO A 176 -12.04 12.99 4.76
C PRO A 176 -11.17 14.21 5.08
N ALA A 177 -11.36 14.82 6.26
CA ALA A 177 -10.53 15.94 6.71
C ALA A 177 -9.06 15.52 6.89
N GLY A 178 -8.81 14.35 7.47
CA GLY A 178 -7.47 13.79 7.65
C GLY A 178 -6.77 13.48 6.33
N ILE A 179 -7.52 13.01 5.32
CA ILE A 179 -6.98 12.79 3.96
C ILE A 179 -6.51 14.13 3.38
N VAL A 180 -7.32 15.18 3.48
CA VAL A 180 -6.95 16.52 2.99
C VAL A 180 -5.70 17.05 3.69
N SER A 181 -5.61 16.90 5.02
CA SER A 181 -4.40 17.28 5.77
C SER A 181 -3.15 16.51 5.33
N CYS A 182 -3.28 15.23 4.99
CA CYS A 182 -2.15 14.44 4.48
C CYS A 182 -1.65 14.88 3.09
N PHE A 183 -2.49 15.52 2.28
CA PHE A 183 -2.07 16.11 1.00
C PHE A 183 -1.28 17.43 1.17
N LEU A 184 -1.33 18.05 2.35
CA LEU A 184 -0.80 19.38 2.63
C LEU A 184 0.18 19.36 3.83
N PRO A 185 1.18 18.46 3.90
CA PRO A 185 2.20 18.29 2.86
C PRO A 185 2.41 16.83 2.40
N LEU A 186 2.69 16.64 1.10
CA LEU A 186 2.98 15.31 0.53
C LEU A 186 4.39 14.81 0.90
N SER A 187 4.52 14.17 2.05
CA SER A 187 5.70 13.38 2.43
C SER A 187 5.60 11.92 1.97
N ASP A 188 6.72 11.20 1.92
CA ASP A 188 6.74 9.78 1.58
C ASP A 188 5.86 8.97 2.56
N ALA A 189 5.91 9.30 3.86
CA ALA A 189 5.07 8.68 4.88
C ALA A 189 3.57 8.97 4.67
N ASN A 190 3.20 10.21 4.34
CA ASN A 190 1.81 10.59 4.11
C ASN A 190 1.24 9.88 2.87
N SER A 191 2.06 9.70 1.83
CA SER A 191 1.65 8.96 0.63
C SER A 191 1.36 7.48 0.91
N PHE A 192 2.09 6.86 1.86
CA PHE A 192 1.80 5.50 2.32
C PHE A 192 0.45 5.44 3.05
N VAL A 193 0.17 6.38 3.96
CA VAL A 193 -1.09 6.43 4.71
C VAL A 193 -2.29 6.66 3.77
N ILE A 194 -2.14 7.53 2.76
CA ILE A 194 -3.17 7.76 1.74
C ILE A 194 -3.44 6.48 0.94
N LEU A 195 -2.39 5.78 0.50
CA LEU A 195 -2.56 4.53 -0.22
C LEU A 195 -3.21 3.46 0.66
N TYR A 196 -2.84 3.40 1.93
CA TYR A 196 -3.41 2.49 2.91
C TYR A 196 -4.91 2.73 3.12
N ILE A 197 -5.36 3.97 3.30
CA ILE A 197 -6.79 4.26 3.49
C ILE A 197 -7.59 3.98 2.23
N VAL A 198 -7.11 4.40 1.05
CA VAL A 198 -7.84 4.20 -0.22
C VAL A 198 -8.04 2.72 -0.50
N THR A 199 -6.97 1.93 -0.33
CA THR A 199 -7.03 0.48 -0.55
C THR A 199 -7.92 -0.20 0.50
N SER A 200 -7.85 0.22 1.77
CA SER A 200 -8.65 -0.39 2.84
C SER A 200 -10.15 -0.02 2.76
N VAL A 201 -10.49 1.20 2.33
CA VAL A 201 -11.88 1.61 2.08
C VAL A 201 -12.51 0.70 1.03
N TYR A 202 -11.81 0.50 -0.09
CA TYR A 202 -12.29 -0.39 -1.15
C TYR A 202 -12.56 -1.81 -0.62
N PHE A 203 -11.58 -2.42 0.06
CA PHE A 203 -11.73 -3.77 0.57
C PHE A 203 -12.80 -3.90 1.66
N SER A 204 -12.93 -2.90 2.54
CA SER A 204 -14.02 -2.87 3.51
C SER A 204 -15.39 -2.81 2.83
N GLY A 205 -15.50 -2.13 1.69
CA GLY A 205 -16.77 -2.01 0.94
C GLY A 205 -17.19 -3.32 0.25
N VAL A 206 -16.23 -4.21 -0.01
CA VAL A 206 -16.49 -5.53 -0.62
C VAL A 206 -16.91 -6.56 0.45
N MET A 207 -16.33 -6.51 1.64
CA MET A 207 -16.55 -7.51 2.69
C MET A 207 -16.58 -6.90 4.09
N VAL A 208 -17.67 -7.14 4.84
CA VAL A 208 -17.88 -6.63 6.22
C VAL A 208 -16.67 -6.88 7.13
N ARG A 209 -16.07 -8.07 7.07
CA ARG A 209 -14.95 -8.42 7.95
C ARG A 209 -13.68 -7.59 7.72
N LEU A 210 -13.51 -7.03 6.51
CA LEU A 210 -12.36 -6.19 6.18
C LEU A 210 -12.48 -4.77 6.76
N MET A 211 -13.60 -4.44 7.41
CA MET A 211 -13.71 -3.28 8.30
C MET A 211 -12.60 -3.25 9.36
N LEU A 212 -12.15 -4.42 9.83
CA LEU A 212 -11.07 -4.53 10.81
C LEU A 212 -9.73 -3.97 10.30
N VAL A 213 -9.47 -4.04 8.98
CA VAL A 213 -8.27 -3.46 8.36
C VAL A 213 -8.44 -1.96 8.13
N PHE A 214 -9.65 -1.53 7.80
CA PHE A 214 -9.96 -0.12 7.62
C PHE A 214 -9.94 0.68 8.94
N ALA A 215 -10.42 0.11 10.03
CA ALA A 215 -10.50 0.78 11.34
C ALA A 215 -9.19 1.47 11.80
N PRO A 216 -8.02 0.80 11.83
CA PRO A 216 -6.78 1.47 12.22
C PRO A 216 -6.37 2.59 11.27
N ALA A 217 -6.62 2.47 9.96
CA ALA A 217 -6.36 3.53 9.00
C ALA A 217 -7.24 4.77 9.27
N ALA A 218 -8.52 4.54 9.55
CA ALA A 218 -9.49 5.57 9.89
C ALA A 218 -9.11 6.31 11.20
N CYS A 219 -8.66 5.58 12.21
CA CYS A 219 -8.18 6.15 13.47
C CYS A 219 -6.96 7.06 13.27
N ILE A 220 -5.97 6.63 12.48
CA ILE A 220 -4.76 7.43 12.21
C ILE A 220 -5.12 8.75 11.53
N LEU A 221 -5.93 8.71 10.47
CA LEU A 221 -6.32 9.91 9.73
C LEU A 221 -7.18 10.85 10.55
N SER A 222 -8.13 10.31 11.31
CA SER A 222 -8.95 11.11 12.22
C SER A 222 -8.10 11.77 13.31
N GLY A 223 -7.08 11.06 13.82
CA GLY A 223 -6.10 11.59 14.76
C GLY A 223 -5.28 12.74 14.18
N ILE A 224 -4.82 12.62 12.93
CA ILE A 224 -4.10 13.70 12.22
C ILE A 224 -5.00 14.93 12.06
N ALA A 225 -6.26 14.72 11.64
CA ALA A 225 -7.23 15.82 11.49
C ALA A 225 -7.47 16.57 12.81
N LEU A 226 -7.67 15.83 13.90
CA LEU A 226 -7.85 16.41 15.24
C LEU A 226 -6.59 17.14 15.73
N SER A 227 -5.41 16.59 15.50
CA SER A 227 -4.15 17.22 15.89
C SER A 227 -3.95 18.57 15.22
N GLU A 228 -4.18 18.65 13.90
CA GLU A 228 -4.08 19.92 13.16
C GLU A 228 -5.12 20.94 13.64
N ALA A 229 -6.35 20.50 13.90
CA ALA A 229 -7.38 21.37 14.47
C ALA A 229 -6.96 21.93 15.84
N PHE A 230 -6.47 21.08 16.74
CA PHE A 230 -5.99 21.51 18.06
C PHE A 230 -4.79 22.44 17.97
N ASP A 231 -3.86 22.21 17.04
CA ASP A 231 -2.71 23.09 16.85
C ASP A 231 -3.11 24.48 16.37
N VAL A 232 -4.15 24.59 15.54
CA VAL A 232 -4.70 25.88 15.11
C VAL A 232 -5.38 26.59 16.28
N PHE A 233 -6.19 25.88 17.07
CA PHE A 233 -6.85 26.45 18.24
C PHE A 233 -5.84 26.91 19.31
N ALA A 234 -4.82 26.09 19.60
CA ALA A 234 -3.78 26.44 20.56
C ALA A 234 -2.96 27.66 20.12
N ARG A 235 -2.64 27.76 18.82
CA ARG A 235 -1.96 28.95 18.25
C ARG A 235 -2.82 30.20 18.36
N SER A 236 -4.12 30.10 18.09
CA SER A 236 -5.07 31.21 18.25
C SER A 236 -5.13 31.71 19.70
N ILE A 237 -5.25 30.79 20.67
CA ILE A 237 -5.26 31.12 22.10
C ILE A 237 -3.94 31.80 22.50
N LYS A 238 -2.79 31.27 22.07
CA LYS A 238 -1.48 31.86 22.37
C LYS A 238 -1.32 33.26 21.77
N PHE A 239 -1.90 33.53 20.60
CA PHE A 239 -1.87 34.85 19.98
C PHE A 239 -2.74 35.87 20.73
N GLN A 240 -3.87 35.45 21.31
CA GLN A 240 -4.75 36.34 22.08
C GLN A 240 -4.31 36.58 23.53
N LEU A 241 -3.48 35.70 24.09
CA LEU A 241 -3.02 35.81 25.47
C LEU A 241 -2.28 37.14 25.79
N PRO A 242 -1.35 37.65 24.94
CA PRO A 242 -0.67 38.92 25.18
C PRO A 242 -1.60 40.13 25.16
N SER A 243 -2.67 40.13 24.34
CA SER A 243 -3.65 41.22 24.32
C SER A 243 -4.50 41.26 25.60
N ILE A 244 -4.86 40.09 26.15
CA ILE A 244 -5.62 39.99 27.40
C ILE A 244 -4.76 40.47 28.58
N PHE A 245 -3.49 40.05 28.66
CA PHE A 245 -2.57 40.52 29.70
C PHE A 245 -2.31 42.03 29.62
N ARG A 246 -2.36 42.64 28.44
CA ARG A 246 -2.18 44.09 28.26
C ARG A 246 -3.42 44.89 28.70
N TYR A 247 -4.61 44.28 28.65
CA TYR A 247 -5.85 44.87 29.15
C TYR A 247 -5.94 44.85 30.68
N PHE A 248 -5.44 43.78 31.32
CA PHE A 248 -5.41 43.66 32.79
C PHE A 248 -4.29 44.47 33.48
N ARG A 249 -3.35 45.05 32.72
CA ARG A 249 -2.22 45.84 33.26
C ARG A 249 -2.47 47.36 33.25
N LYS A 250 -3.65 47.81 32.79
CA LYS A 250 -4.15 49.17 32.97
C LYS A 250 -5.18 49.19 34.08
#